data_AF-A0A958QKS9-F1
#
_entry.id   AF-A0A958QKS9-F1
#
_cell.length_a   1.000
_cell.length_b   1.000
_cell.length_c   1.000
_cell.angle_alpha   90.00
_cell.angle_beta   90.00
_cell.angle_gamma   90.00
#
_symmetry.space_group_name_H-M   'P 1'
#
loop_
_entity.id
_entity.type
_entity.pdbx_description
1 polymer ?
#
loop_
_entity_poly.entity_id
_entity_poly.type
_entity_poly.pdbx_seq_one_letter_code
_entity_poly.pdbx_strand_id
1 'polypeptide(L)'
;MKLYLTKNLTLYVGLLMVFSSVAFKFNHHRNIDQHTIFHKKIKIAIIDTGVDINHTFLQDSLWVNPGESGIDNQGRLKSVNNIDDDGNGLVDDVNGWNFASNTNDVKDYSGHGTHIAGIIKTNILNINANVDYEFMILKYYNKGINGREQEKSFLKALSYAIDMGVDIINVSAGGRSRNSKEAKLLQKAKDKGITIVAAAGNKRELDKDQLFYPAAYEYSNIISVVATNMSGKILGTSNQNYNKWNTFENGSHIYSSLPNNKFGYMTGSSQATAAVTAKMACQEYESVKNVIQRLHSQRQANVRISSKLLHNL
;
A
#
# COMPACT_ATOMS: atom_id res chain seq x y z
N MET A 1 -15.21 11.50 11.19
CA MET A 1 -16.01 10.83 10.13
C MET A 1 -16.67 11.79 9.12
N LYS A 2 -17.03 13.04 9.48
CA LYS A 2 -17.71 14.00 8.56
C LYS A 2 -16.81 14.76 7.55
N LEU A 3 -15.47 14.78 7.73
CA LEU A 3 -14.54 15.53 6.86
C LEU A 3 -13.87 14.73 5.72
N TYR A 4 -14.03 13.40 5.68
CA TYR A 4 -13.51 12.55 4.59
C TYR A 4 -14.36 12.61 3.31
N LEU A 5 -15.58 13.13 3.39
CA LEU A 5 -16.54 13.19 2.28
C LEU A 5 -16.35 14.41 1.35
N THR A 6 -15.73 15.49 1.82
CA THR A 6 -15.74 16.76 1.08
C THR A 6 -14.60 16.89 0.06
N LYS A 7 -13.45 16.22 0.25
CA LYS A 7 -12.29 16.38 -0.65
C LYS A 7 -12.32 15.49 -1.89
N ASN A 8 -12.92 14.30 -1.81
CA ASN A 8 -13.13 13.45 -3.00
C ASN A 8 -14.11 14.10 -4.00
N LEU A 9 -14.95 15.04 -3.58
CA LEU A 9 -15.87 15.72 -4.51
C LEU A 9 -15.11 16.63 -5.51
N THR A 10 -14.01 17.26 -5.09
CA THR A 10 -13.34 18.31 -5.90
C THR A 10 -12.52 17.73 -7.05
N LEU A 11 -11.84 16.59 -6.84
CA LEU A 11 -11.12 15.87 -7.90
C LEU A 11 -12.11 15.20 -8.89
N TYR A 12 -13.27 14.76 -8.40
CA TYR A 12 -14.32 14.12 -9.20
C TYR A 12 -15.13 15.11 -10.05
N VAL A 13 -15.32 16.36 -9.60
CA VAL A 13 -15.94 17.42 -10.42
C VAL A 13 -15.07 17.74 -11.65
N GLY A 14 -13.74 17.69 -11.51
CA GLY A 14 -12.81 17.84 -12.64
C GLY A 14 -12.98 16.73 -13.69
N LEU A 15 -13.17 15.48 -13.24
CA LEU A 15 -13.41 14.34 -14.15
C LEU A 15 -14.78 14.45 -14.85
N LEU A 16 -15.82 14.92 -14.16
CA LEU A 16 -17.15 15.18 -14.73
C LEU A 16 -17.14 16.24 -15.84
N MET A 17 -16.31 17.28 -15.75
CA MET A 17 -16.21 18.32 -16.80
C MET A 17 -15.47 17.85 -18.06
N VAL A 18 -14.51 16.93 -17.93
CA VAL A 18 -13.82 16.36 -19.10
C VAL A 18 -14.76 15.43 -19.88
N PHE A 19 -15.63 14.68 -19.20
CA PHE A 19 -16.57 13.77 -19.87
C PHE A 19 -17.81 14.45 -20.46
N SER A 20 -18.28 15.57 -19.92
CA SER A 20 -19.39 16.34 -20.53
C SER A 20 -18.98 16.98 -21.86
N SER A 21 -17.72 17.39 -21.98
CA SER A 21 -17.17 18.05 -23.18
C SER A 21 -16.93 17.09 -24.35
N VAL A 22 -16.65 15.81 -24.06
CA VAL A 22 -16.41 14.78 -25.09
C VAL A 22 -17.72 14.13 -25.56
N ALA A 23 -18.76 14.10 -24.71
CA ALA A 23 -20.03 13.45 -25.03
C ALA A 23 -20.88 14.19 -26.08
N PHE A 24 -20.57 15.45 -26.42
CA PHE A 24 -21.36 16.23 -27.38
C PHE A 24 -20.99 16.00 -28.86
N LYS A 25 -19.97 15.18 -29.17
CA LYS A 25 -19.47 15.07 -30.57
C LYS A 25 -19.47 13.71 -31.24
N PHE A 26 -19.97 12.64 -30.62
CA PHE A 26 -20.05 11.34 -31.29
C PHE A 26 -21.38 10.64 -31.06
N ASN A 27 -22.34 10.94 -31.95
CA ASN A 27 -23.57 10.20 -32.10
C ASN A 27 -23.36 9.17 -33.22
N HIS A 28 -22.76 8.02 -32.90
CA HIS A 28 -22.83 6.82 -33.73
C HIS A 28 -22.82 5.58 -32.82
N HIS A 29 -23.83 4.74 -33.00
CA HIS A 29 -24.04 3.49 -32.29
C HIS A 29 -22.75 2.64 -32.20
N ARG A 30 -22.16 2.58 -31.01
CA ARG A 30 -21.43 1.40 -30.55
C ARG A 30 -22.12 0.92 -29.29
N ASN A 31 -22.58 -0.33 -29.32
CA ASN A 31 -22.80 -1.12 -28.11
C ASN A 31 -21.48 -1.10 -27.33
N ILE A 32 -21.38 -0.18 -26.37
CA ILE A 32 -20.35 -0.27 -25.34
C ILE A 32 -20.86 -1.39 -24.44
N ASP A 33 -20.20 -2.54 -24.49
CA ASP A 33 -20.48 -3.69 -23.64
C ASP A 33 -20.80 -3.25 -22.21
N GLN A 34 -21.85 -3.84 -21.63
CA GLN A 34 -22.34 -3.55 -20.28
C GLN A 34 -21.33 -3.91 -19.17
N HIS A 35 -20.10 -4.27 -19.54
CA HIS A 35 -18.96 -4.52 -18.68
C HIS A 35 -17.88 -3.47 -18.94
N THR A 36 -18.06 -2.24 -18.46
CA THR A 36 -16.86 -1.46 -18.11
C THR A 36 -16.27 -2.15 -16.88
N ILE A 37 -15.33 -3.07 -17.10
CA ILE A 37 -14.71 -3.87 -16.04
C ILE A 37 -14.01 -2.90 -15.09
N PHE A 38 -14.48 -2.87 -13.84
CA PHE A 38 -13.78 -2.19 -12.76
C PHE A 38 -12.38 -2.80 -12.64
N HIS A 39 -11.34 -2.00 -12.86
CA HIS A 39 -9.96 -2.45 -12.71
C HIS A 39 -9.15 -1.39 -11.94
N LYS A 40 -9.28 -1.40 -10.61
CA LYS A 40 -8.32 -0.73 -9.73
C LYS A 40 -7.40 -1.79 -9.13
N LYS A 41 -6.13 -1.76 -9.51
CA LYS A 41 -5.05 -2.51 -8.87
C LYS A 41 -4.52 -1.72 -7.68
N ILE A 42 -4.61 -2.29 -6.49
CA ILE A 42 -4.16 -1.66 -5.24
C ILE A 42 -2.64 -1.81 -5.11
N LYS A 43 -1.90 -0.69 -5.13
CA LYS A 43 -0.45 -0.69 -4.91
C LYS A 43 -0.13 -0.58 -3.44
N ILE A 44 0.58 -1.58 -2.91
CA ILE A 44 0.97 -1.66 -1.50
C ILE A 44 2.49 -1.64 -1.39
N ALA A 45 3.05 -0.60 -0.79
CA ALA A 45 4.47 -0.57 -0.46
C ALA A 45 4.74 -1.32 0.85
N ILE A 46 5.71 -2.23 0.84
CA ILE A 46 6.19 -2.95 2.01
C ILE A 46 7.59 -2.41 2.35
N ILE A 47 7.68 -1.56 3.38
CA ILE A 47 8.96 -1.04 3.88
C ILE A 47 9.46 -1.97 4.97
N ASP A 48 10.38 -2.88 4.60
CA ASP A 48 10.81 -3.97 5.49
C ASP A 48 12.24 -4.49 5.18
N THR A 49 12.57 -5.73 5.53
CA THR A 49 13.87 -6.38 5.30
C THR A 49 14.05 -6.90 3.88
N GLY A 50 13.13 -6.59 2.97
CA GLY A 50 13.04 -7.19 1.63
C GLY A 50 11.94 -8.25 1.56
N VAL A 51 11.80 -8.89 0.40
CA VAL A 51 10.93 -10.05 0.18
C VAL A 51 11.68 -11.09 -0.66
N ASP A 52 11.45 -12.37 -0.39
CA ASP A 52 11.84 -13.42 -1.32
C ASP A 52 10.95 -13.38 -2.57
N ILE A 53 11.40 -12.64 -3.59
CA ILE A 53 10.66 -12.44 -4.84
C ILE A 53 10.50 -13.74 -5.67
N ASN A 54 11.26 -14.78 -5.36
CA ASN A 54 11.16 -16.10 -5.97
C ASN A 54 10.26 -17.06 -5.18
N HIS A 55 9.62 -16.57 -4.12
CA HIS A 55 8.68 -17.37 -3.34
C HIS A 55 7.44 -17.64 -4.20
N THR A 56 7.12 -18.90 -4.47
CA THR A 56 6.04 -19.32 -5.39
C THR A 56 4.67 -18.81 -4.97
N PHE A 57 4.45 -18.66 -3.67
CA PHE A 57 3.24 -18.04 -3.12
C PHE A 57 3.15 -16.52 -3.32
N LEU A 58 4.26 -15.80 -3.56
CA LEU A 58 4.29 -14.32 -3.59
C LEU A 58 4.56 -13.73 -4.97
N GLN A 59 5.19 -14.48 -5.87
CA GLN A 59 5.71 -13.97 -7.15
C GLN A 59 4.65 -13.31 -8.06
N ASP A 60 3.40 -13.76 -7.99
CA ASP A 60 2.23 -13.25 -8.72
C ASP A 60 1.63 -11.98 -8.10
N SER A 61 2.13 -11.58 -6.93
CA SER A 61 1.69 -10.39 -6.19
C SER A 61 2.71 -9.27 -6.19
N LEU A 62 3.83 -9.40 -6.90
CA LEU A 62 4.87 -8.38 -6.94
C LEU A 62 4.50 -7.26 -7.91
N TRP A 63 4.74 -6.02 -7.48
CA TRP A 63 4.71 -4.86 -8.37
C TRP A 63 5.87 -4.97 -9.36
N VAL A 64 5.61 -4.55 -10.60
CA VAL A 64 6.62 -4.43 -11.65
C VAL A 64 6.65 -2.95 -12.03
N ASN A 65 7.82 -2.32 -11.93
CA ASN A 65 8.00 -0.94 -12.35
C ASN A 65 7.73 -0.81 -13.85
N PRO A 66 6.67 -0.08 -14.28
CA PRO A 66 6.39 0.11 -15.70
C PRO A 66 7.57 0.77 -16.43
N GLY A 67 8.34 1.61 -15.74
CA GLY A 67 9.53 2.28 -16.22
C GLY A 67 10.66 1.33 -16.63
N GLU A 68 10.87 0.29 -15.82
CA GLU A 68 11.92 -0.73 -15.93
C GLU A 68 11.42 -2.05 -16.57
N SER A 69 10.26 -2.00 -17.23
CA SER A 69 9.64 -3.18 -17.85
C SER A 69 9.58 -3.07 -19.37
N GLY A 70 9.70 -4.21 -20.05
CA GLY A 70 9.67 -4.29 -21.51
C GLY A 70 11.05 -4.17 -22.15
N ILE A 71 11.08 -3.60 -23.36
CA ILE A 71 12.26 -3.51 -24.22
C ILE A 71 12.63 -2.04 -24.42
N ASP A 72 13.91 -1.70 -24.31
CA ASP A 72 14.43 -0.37 -24.59
C ASP A 72 14.55 -0.07 -26.09
N ASN A 73 14.96 1.15 -26.44
CA ASN A 73 15.12 1.56 -27.84
C ASN A 73 16.26 0.83 -28.58
N GLN A 74 17.08 0.04 -27.87
CA GLN A 74 18.17 -0.76 -28.42
C GLN A 74 17.82 -2.26 -28.47
N GLY A 75 16.58 -2.65 -28.14
CA GLY A 75 16.16 -4.04 -28.17
C GLY A 75 16.56 -4.86 -26.94
N ARG A 76 17.02 -4.22 -25.84
CA ARG A 76 17.41 -4.91 -24.60
C ARG A 76 16.26 -4.93 -23.60
N LEU A 77 16.22 -5.96 -22.77
CA LEU A 77 15.27 -6.02 -21.65
C LEU A 77 15.62 -4.97 -20.61
N LYS A 78 14.71 -4.03 -20.36
CA LYS A 78 14.88 -2.95 -19.39
C LYS A 78 15.22 -3.47 -17.99
N SER A 79 14.55 -4.53 -17.58
CA SER A 79 14.69 -5.15 -16.27
C SER A 79 16.10 -5.64 -15.91
N VAL A 80 17.03 -5.69 -16.87
CA VAL A 80 18.40 -6.22 -16.72
C VAL A 80 19.42 -5.48 -17.57
N ASN A 81 19.09 -4.32 -18.15
CA ASN A 81 20.02 -3.60 -19.04
C ASN A 81 21.04 -2.74 -18.25
N ASN A 82 20.95 -2.70 -16.92
CA ASN A 82 21.75 -1.88 -16.01
C ASN A 82 21.62 -0.38 -16.30
N ILE A 83 20.40 0.06 -16.63
CA ILE A 83 20.06 1.46 -16.91
C ILE A 83 18.88 1.87 -16.03
N ASP A 84 18.90 3.12 -15.59
CA ASP A 84 17.73 3.78 -15.03
C ASP A 84 16.88 4.29 -16.20
N ASP A 85 15.95 3.45 -16.68
CA ASP A 85 15.15 3.68 -17.87
C ASP A 85 14.03 4.70 -17.66
N ASP A 86 13.61 4.91 -16.40
CA ASP A 86 12.57 5.89 -16.04
C ASP A 86 13.13 7.19 -15.45
N GLY A 87 14.44 7.26 -15.21
CA GLY A 87 15.14 8.45 -14.73
C GLY A 87 14.83 8.78 -13.27
N ASN A 88 14.39 7.81 -12.47
CA ASN A 88 14.06 8.00 -11.06
C ASN A 88 15.30 7.98 -10.13
N GLY A 89 16.48 7.68 -10.69
CA GLY A 89 17.76 7.62 -10.01
C GLY A 89 18.15 6.22 -9.52
N LEU A 90 17.36 5.18 -9.83
CA LEU A 90 17.53 3.80 -9.35
C LEU A 90 17.57 2.84 -10.54
N VAL A 91 18.74 2.25 -10.79
CA VAL A 91 18.98 1.37 -11.93
C VAL A 91 18.28 0.02 -11.76
N ASP A 92 17.42 -0.37 -12.71
CA ASP A 92 16.72 -1.66 -12.74
C ASP A 92 15.90 -1.96 -11.45
N ASP A 93 15.16 -0.99 -10.90
CA ASP A 93 14.33 -1.12 -9.68
C ASP A 93 12.98 -1.86 -9.92
N VAL A 94 13.04 -2.98 -10.64
CA VAL A 94 11.91 -3.73 -11.21
C VAL A 94 10.81 -4.07 -10.20
N ASN A 95 11.16 -4.59 -9.01
CA ASN A 95 10.18 -4.93 -7.97
C ASN A 95 10.23 -3.97 -6.77
N GLY A 96 10.96 -2.86 -6.91
CA GLY A 96 11.32 -1.93 -5.86
C GLY A 96 12.83 -1.87 -5.65
N TRP A 97 13.25 -1.40 -4.47
CA TRP A 97 14.64 -1.02 -4.24
C TRP A 97 15.14 -1.37 -2.84
N ASN A 98 16.43 -1.68 -2.76
CA ASN A 98 17.15 -1.83 -1.51
C ASN A 98 17.91 -0.56 -1.17
N PHE A 99 17.27 0.29 -0.37
CA PHE A 99 17.85 1.53 0.15
C PHE A 99 18.97 1.30 1.16
N ALA A 100 19.05 0.12 1.78
CA ALA A 100 20.11 -0.21 2.72
C ALA A 100 21.47 -0.46 2.05
N SER A 101 21.49 -1.00 0.82
CA SER A 101 22.72 -1.18 0.03
C SER A 101 22.79 -0.35 -1.25
N ASN A 102 21.72 0.38 -1.58
CA ASN A 102 21.56 1.14 -2.82
C ASN A 102 21.68 0.25 -4.07
N THR A 103 20.89 -0.83 -4.10
CA THR A 103 20.87 -1.83 -5.18
C THR A 103 19.43 -2.25 -5.51
N ASN A 104 19.22 -2.90 -6.65
CA ASN A 104 17.95 -3.55 -7.02
C ASN A 104 17.71 -4.90 -6.30
N ASP A 105 18.69 -5.41 -5.56
CA ASP A 105 18.55 -6.63 -4.77
C ASP A 105 17.66 -6.43 -3.53
N VAL A 106 16.37 -6.68 -3.69
CA VAL A 106 15.35 -6.63 -2.63
C VAL A 106 15.21 -7.92 -1.84
N LYS A 107 16.14 -8.88 -1.98
CA LYS A 107 16.05 -10.18 -1.32
C LYS A 107 15.98 -10.07 0.20
N ASP A 108 15.12 -10.89 0.78
CA ASP A 108 14.97 -10.99 2.22
C ASP A 108 15.87 -12.07 2.82
N TYR A 109 16.91 -11.63 3.52
CA TYR A 109 17.79 -12.51 4.30
C TYR A 109 17.35 -12.67 5.76
N SER A 110 16.40 -11.85 6.24
CA SER A 110 15.91 -11.90 7.61
C SER A 110 14.65 -12.74 7.75
N GLY A 111 13.84 -12.82 6.69
CA GLY A 111 12.55 -13.49 6.64
C GLY A 111 11.37 -12.66 7.14
N HIS A 112 11.61 -11.50 7.77
CA HIS A 112 10.54 -10.68 8.32
C HIS A 112 9.65 -10.08 7.23
N GLY A 113 10.22 -9.39 6.23
CA GLY A 113 9.42 -8.79 5.15
C GLY A 113 8.69 -9.84 4.29
N THR A 114 9.30 -11.00 4.06
CA THR A 114 8.63 -12.14 3.40
C THR A 114 7.44 -12.66 4.20
N HIS A 115 7.56 -12.69 5.53
CA HIS A 115 6.46 -13.04 6.44
C HIS A 115 5.32 -12.03 6.37
N ILE A 116 5.66 -10.74 6.37
CA ILE A 116 4.69 -9.64 6.24
C ILE A 116 3.94 -9.68 4.91
N ALA A 117 4.64 -9.86 3.78
CA ALA A 117 4.01 -9.97 2.47
C ALA A 117 3.00 -11.13 2.40
N GLY A 118 3.34 -12.30 2.96
CA GLY A 118 2.43 -13.44 3.00
C GLY A 118 1.20 -13.23 3.89
N ILE A 119 1.31 -12.46 4.97
CA ILE A 119 0.15 -12.13 5.82
C ILE A 119 -0.79 -11.22 5.05
N ILE A 120 -0.26 -10.20 4.37
CA ILE A 120 -1.07 -9.28 3.57
C ILE A 120 -1.81 -10.07 2.49
N LYS A 121 -1.10 -10.89 1.70
CA LYS A 121 -1.69 -11.73 0.66
C LYS A 121 -2.79 -12.66 1.20
N THR A 122 -2.47 -13.45 2.21
CA THR A 122 -3.42 -14.42 2.80
C THR A 122 -4.68 -13.72 3.30
N ASN A 123 -4.55 -12.58 3.97
CA ASN A 123 -5.72 -11.86 4.49
C ASN A 123 -6.54 -11.19 3.38
N ILE A 124 -5.91 -10.65 2.33
CA ILE A 124 -6.65 -10.12 1.17
C ILE A 124 -7.48 -11.24 0.54
N LEU A 125 -6.87 -12.39 0.26
CA LEU A 125 -7.56 -13.54 -0.35
C LEU A 125 -8.72 -14.05 0.50
N ASN A 126 -8.57 -14.07 1.83
CA ASN A 126 -9.62 -14.49 2.76
C ASN A 126 -10.77 -13.48 2.88
N ILE A 127 -10.49 -12.18 2.76
CA ILE A 127 -11.53 -11.14 2.87
C ILE A 127 -12.26 -10.96 1.53
N ASN A 128 -11.50 -10.86 0.44
CA ASN A 128 -12.03 -10.65 -0.91
C ASN A 128 -10.99 -11.05 -1.97
N ALA A 129 -11.13 -12.27 -2.51
CA ALA A 129 -10.25 -12.81 -3.54
C ALA A 129 -10.30 -12.07 -4.89
N ASN A 130 -11.26 -11.14 -5.10
CA ASN A 130 -11.35 -10.34 -6.33
C ASN A 130 -10.51 -9.05 -6.27
N VAL A 131 -9.93 -8.72 -5.12
CA VAL A 131 -9.06 -7.56 -5.00
C VAL A 131 -7.83 -7.80 -5.87
N ASP A 132 -7.63 -6.93 -6.86
CA ASP A 132 -6.40 -6.88 -7.63
C ASP A 132 -5.40 -5.98 -6.87
N TYR A 133 -4.19 -6.48 -6.64
CA TYR A 133 -3.17 -5.79 -5.84
C TYR A 133 -1.75 -6.17 -6.27
N GLU A 134 -0.80 -5.37 -5.84
CA GLU A 134 0.63 -5.62 -6.05
C GLU A 134 1.51 -5.02 -4.94
N PHE A 135 2.64 -5.68 -4.69
CA PHE A 135 3.59 -5.36 -3.63
C PHE A 135 4.83 -4.70 -4.20
N MET A 136 5.04 -3.43 -3.84
CA MET A 136 6.28 -2.72 -4.08
C MET A 136 7.23 -2.95 -2.89
N ILE A 137 8.39 -3.55 -3.14
CA ILE A 137 9.29 -4.02 -2.09
C ILE A 137 10.38 -2.99 -1.82
N LEU A 138 10.35 -2.39 -0.63
CA LEU A 138 11.29 -1.32 -0.25
C LEU A 138 12.12 -1.76 0.94
N LYS A 139 13.31 -2.25 0.66
CA LYS A 139 14.21 -2.79 1.66
C LYS A 139 15.00 -1.68 2.32
N TYR A 140 14.77 -1.45 3.62
CA TYR A 140 15.41 -0.38 4.37
C TYR A 140 16.45 -0.87 5.39
N TYR A 141 16.52 -2.19 5.61
CA TYR A 141 17.40 -2.82 6.59
C TYR A 141 18.24 -3.95 5.98
N ASN A 142 19.52 -3.96 6.38
CA ASN A 142 20.47 -5.05 6.20
C ASN A 142 21.17 -5.34 7.52
N LYS A 143 21.59 -6.58 7.74
CA LYS A 143 22.38 -6.92 8.92
C LYS A 143 23.68 -6.09 8.93
N GLY A 144 23.97 -5.44 10.06
CA GLY A 144 25.19 -4.65 10.24
C GLY A 144 25.06 -3.17 9.88
N ILE A 145 23.93 -2.73 9.29
CA ILE A 145 23.66 -1.30 9.09
C ILE A 145 23.48 -0.61 10.44
N ASN A 146 24.06 0.59 10.62
CA ASN A 146 23.86 1.32 11.87
C ASN A 146 22.52 2.08 11.88
N GLY A 147 22.06 2.50 13.06
CA GLY A 147 20.73 3.12 13.22
C GLY A 147 20.54 4.41 12.41
N ARG A 148 21.59 5.20 12.18
CA ARG A 148 21.49 6.43 11.36
C ARG A 148 21.35 6.12 9.88
N GLU A 149 22.07 5.11 9.39
CA GLU A 149 21.93 4.62 8.02
C GLU A 149 20.57 3.98 7.80
N GLN A 150 20.10 3.15 8.74
CA GLN A 150 18.77 2.56 8.70
C GLN A 150 17.66 3.63 8.65
N GLU A 151 17.77 4.69 9.46
CA GLU A 151 16.82 5.81 9.43
C GLU A 151 16.85 6.53 8.07
N LYS A 152 18.04 6.80 7.50
CA LYS A 152 18.15 7.38 6.16
C LYS A 152 17.52 6.49 5.09
N SER A 153 17.77 5.18 5.14
CA SER A 153 17.19 4.20 4.22
C SER A 153 15.68 4.14 4.34
N PHE A 154 15.15 4.21 5.56
CA PHE A 154 13.71 4.28 5.82
C PHE A 154 13.09 5.54 5.22
N LEU A 155 13.70 6.72 5.41
CA LEU A 155 13.20 7.97 4.84
C LEU A 155 13.21 7.96 3.31
N LYS A 156 14.23 7.36 2.68
CA LYS A 156 14.28 7.21 1.22
C LYS A 156 13.21 6.24 0.71
N ALA A 157 13.04 5.10 1.36
CA ALA A 157 11.97 4.16 1.06
C ALA A 157 10.58 4.81 1.16
N LEU A 158 10.34 5.56 2.24
CA LEU A 158 9.09 6.28 2.44
C LEU A 158 8.86 7.32 1.34
N SER A 159 9.89 8.10 0.97
CA SER A 159 9.78 9.08 -0.13
C SER A 159 9.46 8.38 -1.46
N TYR A 160 10.17 7.30 -1.78
CA TYR A 160 9.98 6.56 -3.02
C TYR A 160 8.55 6.01 -3.13
N ALA A 161 8.02 5.35 -2.09
CA ALA A 161 6.63 4.88 -2.07
C ALA A 161 5.63 6.01 -2.35
N ILE A 162 5.83 7.17 -1.72
CA ILE A 162 4.98 8.35 -1.90
C ILE A 162 5.08 8.90 -3.31
N ASP A 163 6.27 8.90 -3.91
CA ASP A 163 6.52 9.43 -5.24
C ASP A 163 5.97 8.51 -6.33
N MET A 164 6.07 7.19 -6.15
CA MET A 164 5.45 6.19 -7.02
C MET A 164 3.93 6.07 -6.86
N GLY A 165 3.33 6.85 -5.94
CA GLY A 165 1.88 6.98 -5.79
C GLY A 165 1.21 5.65 -5.45
N VAL A 166 1.73 4.94 -4.45
CA VAL A 166 1.08 3.76 -3.88
C VAL A 166 -0.20 4.14 -3.12
N ASP A 167 -1.14 3.21 -2.98
CA ASP A 167 -2.37 3.44 -2.22
C ASP A 167 -2.13 3.28 -0.70
N ILE A 168 -1.31 2.28 -0.33
CA ILE A 168 -1.05 1.90 1.06
C ILE A 168 0.45 1.68 1.29
N ILE A 169 0.96 2.13 2.43
CA ILE A 169 2.31 1.84 2.92
C ILE A 169 2.22 1.05 4.22
N ASN A 170 2.72 -0.18 4.20
CA ASN A 170 2.89 -1.00 5.39
C ASN A 170 4.26 -0.71 6.04
N VAL A 171 4.25 -0.26 7.29
CA VAL A 171 5.45 0.00 8.08
C VAL A 171 5.46 -0.89 9.33
N SER A 172 6.14 -2.02 9.24
CA SER A 172 6.33 -2.97 10.34
C SER A 172 7.63 -2.68 11.12
N ALA A 173 7.94 -1.41 11.29
CA ALA A 173 9.19 -0.91 11.86
C ALA A 173 8.96 0.46 12.51
N GLY A 174 9.96 0.94 13.25
CA GLY A 174 9.90 2.28 13.81
C GLY A 174 10.97 2.58 14.85
N GLY A 175 10.83 3.76 15.45
CA GLY A 175 11.77 4.30 16.42
C GLY A 175 11.10 5.11 17.51
N ARG A 176 11.87 5.45 18.55
CA ARG A 176 11.42 6.19 19.74
C ARG A 176 11.47 7.71 19.56
N SER A 177 12.05 8.17 18.46
CA SER A 177 12.37 9.57 18.24
C SER A 177 11.59 10.10 17.06
N ARG A 178 10.96 11.27 17.25
CA ARG A 178 10.33 12.01 16.17
C ARG A 178 11.40 12.55 15.22
N ASN A 179 11.15 12.47 13.92
CA ASN A 179 12.01 13.02 12.88
C ASN A 179 11.24 14.04 12.02
N SER A 180 11.76 15.26 11.88
CA SER A 180 11.07 16.32 11.13
C SER A 180 10.96 16.02 9.63
N LYS A 181 11.90 15.28 9.05
CA LYS A 181 11.84 14.84 7.64
C LYS A 181 10.78 13.76 7.45
N GLU A 182 10.72 12.80 8.37
CA GLU A 182 9.67 11.80 8.41
C GLU A 182 8.29 12.46 8.50
N ALA A 183 8.10 13.40 9.42
CA ALA A 183 6.84 14.15 9.57
C ALA A 183 6.41 14.85 8.26
N LYS A 184 7.35 15.47 7.54
CA LYS A 184 7.07 16.12 6.24
C LYS A 184 6.64 15.10 5.18
N LEU A 185 7.29 13.94 5.12
CA LEU A 185 6.92 12.87 4.19
C LEU A 185 5.53 12.31 4.54
N LEU A 186 5.23 12.09 5.82
CA LEU A 186 3.92 11.60 6.26
C LEU A 186 2.79 12.59 5.94
N GLN A 187 3.06 13.90 6.06
CA GLN A 187 2.14 14.94 5.62
C GLN A 187 1.96 14.93 4.09
N LYS A 188 3.04 14.77 3.31
CA LYS A 188 2.96 14.61 1.85
C LYS A 188 2.15 13.37 1.45
N ALA A 189 2.32 12.26 2.15
CA ALA A 189 1.52 11.04 1.96
C ALA A 189 0.04 11.30 2.22
N LYS A 190 -0.29 12.03 3.31
CA LYS A 190 -1.65 12.44 3.63
C LYS A 190 -2.28 13.29 2.52
N ASP A 191 -1.53 14.25 2.01
CA ASP A 191 -2.01 15.16 0.95
C ASP A 191 -2.23 14.42 -0.38
N LYS A 192 -1.49 13.33 -0.64
CA LYS A 192 -1.70 12.40 -1.76
C LYS A 192 -2.77 11.33 -1.49
N GLY A 193 -3.38 11.30 -0.29
CA GLY A 193 -4.40 10.30 0.06
C GLY A 193 -3.85 8.90 0.36
N ILE A 194 -2.55 8.76 0.60
CA ILE A 194 -1.89 7.47 0.86
C ILE A 194 -2.12 7.05 2.30
N THR A 195 -2.65 5.85 2.49
CA THR A 195 -2.84 5.25 3.82
C THR A 195 -1.54 4.65 4.33
N ILE A 196 -1.22 4.90 5.60
CA ILE A 196 -0.03 4.35 6.26
C ILE A 196 -0.50 3.49 7.42
N VAL A 197 -0.13 2.22 7.41
CA VAL A 197 -0.42 1.28 8.49
C VAL A 197 0.90 0.99 9.21
N ALA A 198 0.98 1.37 10.48
CA ALA A 198 2.24 1.38 11.21
C ALA A 198 2.13 0.64 12.54
N ALA A 199 3.14 -0.21 12.81
CA ALA A 199 3.23 -0.97 14.05
C ALA A 199 3.46 -0.05 15.26
N ALA A 200 2.76 -0.30 16.36
CA ALA A 200 2.97 0.43 17.61
C ALA A 200 4.29 0.07 18.31
N GLY A 201 4.96 -1.02 17.93
CA GLY A 201 6.23 -1.48 18.50
C GLY A 201 6.08 -2.62 19.51
N ASN A 202 7.18 -3.30 19.83
CA ASN A 202 7.21 -4.52 20.67
C ASN A 202 8.14 -4.40 21.90
N LYS A 203 8.22 -3.21 22.51
CA LYS A 203 9.13 -2.88 23.63
C LYS A 203 8.38 -2.39 24.89
N ARG A 204 7.12 -2.79 25.09
CA ARG A 204 6.26 -2.27 26.17
C ARG A 204 6.81 -2.48 27.57
N GLU A 205 7.52 -3.59 27.79
CA GLU A 205 8.12 -3.90 29.09
C GLU A 205 9.23 -2.92 29.47
N LEU A 206 9.87 -2.30 28.48
CA LEU A 206 10.96 -1.35 28.70
C LEU A 206 10.44 0.06 29.01
N ASP A 207 9.34 0.49 28.38
CA ASP A 207 8.79 1.84 28.57
C ASP A 207 7.29 1.89 28.27
N LYS A 208 6.47 1.85 29.33
CA LYS A 208 5.00 1.79 29.19
C LYS A 208 4.44 3.03 28.49
N ASP A 209 5.01 4.21 28.67
CA ASP A 209 4.41 5.47 28.19
C ASP A 209 5.05 6.02 26.91
N GLN A 210 5.82 5.22 26.18
CA GLN A 210 6.62 5.74 25.10
C GLN A 210 5.99 5.59 23.72
N LEU A 211 5.94 6.73 23.03
CA LEU A 211 5.54 6.85 21.64
C LEU A 211 6.51 6.13 20.70
N PHE A 212 5.96 5.44 19.71
CA PHE A 212 6.70 4.75 18.66
C PHE A 212 6.32 5.28 17.28
N TYR A 213 7.28 5.83 16.57
CA TYR A 213 7.10 6.49 15.27
C TYR A 213 7.43 5.52 14.12
N PRO A 214 6.65 5.51 13.01
CA PRO A 214 5.66 6.53 12.65
C PRO A 214 4.25 6.35 13.26
N ALA A 215 3.96 5.23 13.91
CA ALA A 215 2.62 4.94 14.45
C ALA A 215 2.09 6.03 15.40
N ALA A 216 2.96 6.75 16.10
CA ALA A 216 2.62 7.82 17.02
C ALA A 216 2.32 9.18 16.38
N TYR A 217 2.61 9.42 15.09
CA TYR A 217 2.26 10.71 14.46
C TYR A 217 0.74 10.89 14.34
N GLU A 218 0.24 12.10 14.60
CA GLU A 218 -1.19 12.42 14.58
C GLU A 218 -1.67 12.88 13.19
N TYR A 219 -1.35 12.10 12.17
CA TYR A 219 -1.92 12.29 10.83
C TYR A 219 -3.11 11.35 10.62
N SER A 220 -4.18 11.85 10.00
CA SER A 220 -5.43 11.10 9.81
C SER A 220 -5.31 9.90 8.87
N ASN A 221 -4.26 9.87 8.05
CA ASN A 221 -3.94 8.75 7.17
C ASN A 221 -3.04 7.69 7.84
N ILE A 222 -2.67 7.86 9.11
CA ILE A 222 -1.84 6.89 9.85
C ILE A 222 -2.70 6.06 10.79
N ILE A 223 -2.69 4.75 10.56
CA ILE A 223 -3.32 3.74 11.40
C ILE A 223 -2.25 3.14 12.31
N SER A 224 -2.34 3.43 13.61
CA SER A 224 -1.48 2.85 14.65
C SER A 224 -1.99 1.47 15.05
N VAL A 225 -1.18 0.42 14.90
CA VAL A 225 -1.61 -0.96 15.14
C VAL A 225 -0.94 -1.56 16.37
N VAL A 226 -1.77 -1.97 17.33
CA VAL A 226 -1.39 -2.66 18.57
C VAL A 226 -1.66 -4.15 18.39
N ALA A 227 -0.68 -4.99 18.75
CA ALA A 227 -0.84 -6.44 18.67
C ALA A 227 -1.60 -7.01 19.87
N THR A 228 -2.58 -7.84 19.57
CA THR A 228 -3.28 -8.69 20.52
C THR A 228 -2.98 -10.16 20.25
N ASN A 229 -3.43 -11.04 21.14
CA ASN A 229 -3.60 -12.46 20.84
C ASN A 229 -5.02 -12.72 20.28
N MET A 230 -5.33 -13.99 20.00
CA MET A 230 -6.64 -14.42 19.50
C MET A 230 -7.82 -14.13 20.44
N SER A 231 -7.58 -13.98 21.75
CA SER A 231 -8.60 -13.60 22.73
C SER A 231 -8.82 -12.08 22.83
N GLY A 232 -8.16 -11.28 21.98
CA GLY A 232 -8.21 -9.82 22.02
C GLY A 232 -7.37 -9.18 23.14
N LYS A 233 -6.63 -9.98 23.92
CA LYS A 233 -5.73 -9.46 24.96
C LYS A 233 -4.47 -8.89 24.31
N ILE A 234 -4.12 -7.66 24.65
CA ILE A 234 -2.88 -7.01 24.19
C ILE A 234 -1.67 -7.84 24.60
N LEU A 235 -0.74 -8.06 23.67
CA LEU A 235 0.50 -8.79 23.96
C LEU A 235 1.32 -8.04 25.01
N GLY A 236 1.98 -8.78 25.91
CA GLY A 236 2.83 -8.20 26.94
C GLY A 236 3.94 -7.32 26.35
N THR A 237 4.45 -7.71 25.18
CA THR A 237 5.49 -6.99 24.43
C THR A 237 4.96 -5.81 23.62
N SER A 238 3.69 -5.82 23.19
CA SER A 238 3.15 -4.79 22.29
C SER A 238 3.03 -3.45 22.99
N ASN A 239 3.68 -2.42 22.48
CA ASN A 239 3.48 -1.03 22.89
C ASN A 239 2.02 -0.61 22.67
N GLN A 240 1.64 0.45 23.37
CA GLN A 240 0.44 1.21 23.08
C GLN A 240 0.89 2.66 22.96
N ASN A 241 0.51 3.33 21.87
CA ASN A 241 0.67 4.77 21.78
C ASN A 241 -0.45 5.39 22.64
N TYR A 242 -0.20 5.47 23.95
CA TYR A 242 -1.14 6.03 24.93
C TYR A 242 -1.54 7.46 24.52
N ASN A 243 -2.82 7.80 24.67
CA ASN A 243 -3.47 9.04 24.18
C ASN A 243 -3.76 9.12 22.66
N LYS A 244 -3.61 8.02 21.90
CA LYS A 244 -4.00 7.95 20.48
C LYS A 244 -5.07 6.89 20.21
N TRP A 245 -5.85 7.10 19.15
CA TRP A 245 -6.67 6.03 18.57
C TRP A 245 -5.77 4.91 18.03
N ASN A 246 -5.92 3.72 18.61
CA ASN A 246 -5.20 2.52 18.21
C ASN A 246 -6.18 1.53 17.57
N THR A 247 -5.72 0.87 16.51
CA THR A 247 -6.36 -0.32 15.95
C THR A 247 -5.73 -1.54 16.61
N PHE A 248 -6.56 -2.49 17.01
CA PHE A 248 -6.11 -3.73 17.65
C PHE A 248 -6.29 -4.87 16.67
N GLU A 249 -5.25 -5.69 16.52
CA GLU A 249 -5.29 -6.85 15.64
C GLU A 249 -4.44 -8.00 16.18
N ASN A 250 -4.83 -9.24 15.90
CA ASN A 250 -4.07 -10.40 16.32
C ASN A 250 -2.69 -10.41 15.66
N GLY A 251 -1.66 -10.33 16.51
CA GLY A 251 -0.26 -10.45 16.12
C GLY A 251 0.43 -11.65 16.76
N SER A 252 -0.30 -12.54 17.42
CA SER A 252 0.26 -13.71 18.13
C SER A 252 0.22 -14.97 17.29
N HIS A 253 1.36 -15.64 17.17
CA HIS A 253 1.48 -16.95 16.50
C HIS A 253 0.84 -16.94 15.11
N ILE A 254 1.26 -15.99 14.28
CA ILE A 254 0.73 -15.83 12.93
C ILE A 254 1.58 -16.65 11.96
N TYR A 255 0.93 -17.56 11.24
CA TYR A 255 1.55 -18.38 10.19
C TYR A 255 1.64 -17.60 8.89
N SER A 256 2.80 -17.59 8.24
CA SER A 256 3.00 -16.94 6.94
C SER A 256 4.25 -17.44 6.22
N SER A 257 4.49 -16.95 5.01
CA SER A 257 5.64 -17.26 4.17
C SER A 257 6.97 -16.87 4.82
N LEU A 258 8.02 -17.62 4.49
CA LEU A 258 9.40 -17.38 4.88
C LEU A 258 10.30 -17.65 3.66
N PRO A 259 11.50 -17.06 3.58
CA PRO A 259 12.38 -17.24 2.44
C PRO A 259 12.67 -18.72 2.13
N ASN A 260 12.92 -18.98 0.84
CA ASN A 260 13.16 -20.30 0.26
C ASN A 260 11.91 -21.19 0.24
N ASN A 261 10.75 -20.63 -0.13
CA ASN A 261 9.47 -21.35 -0.23
C ASN A 261 9.04 -22.04 1.07
N LYS A 262 9.36 -21.44 2.22
CA LYS A 262 9.02 -21.97 3.53
C LYS A 262 7.84 -21.21 4.12
N PHE A 263 7.32 -21.73 5.21
CA PHE A 263 6.31 -21.07 6.02
C PHE A 263 6.62 -21.28 7.50
N GLY A 264 6.15 -20.38 8.34
CA GLY A 264 6.38 -20.47 9.78
C GLY A 264 5.63 -19.43 10.59
N TYR A 265 5.76 -19.53 11.91
CA TYR A 265 5.08 -18.67 12.87
C TYR A 265 5.97 -17.52 13.33
N MET A 266 5.42 -16.31 13.38
CA MET A 266 6.04 -15.17 14.05
C MET A 266 5.00 -14.44 14.92
N THR A 267 5.47 -13.63 15.87
CA THR A 267 4.64 -12.86 16.80
C THR A 267 5.11 -11.42 16.90
N GLY A 268 4.19 -10.46 16.82
CA GLY A 268 4.48 -9.04 17.02
C GLY A 268 3.45 -8.09 16.42
N SER A 269 3.59 -6.80 16.76
CA SER A 269 2.84 -5.70 16.14
C SER A 269 3.04 -5.61 14.62
N SER A 270 4.18 -6.08 14.10
CA SER A 270 4.42 -6.24 12.67
C SER A 270 3.37 -7.13 11.98
N GLN A 271 3.11 -8.31 12.55
CA GLN A 271 2.14 -9.27 11.99
C GLN A 271 0.71 -8.71 12.05
N ALA A 272 0.37 -8.05 13.16
CA ALA A 272 -0.90 -7.34 13.32
C ALA A 272 -1.05 -6.21 12.26
N THR A 273 0.02 -5.44 12.03
CA THR A 273 0.08 -4.36 11.03
C THR A 273 -0.21 -4.90 9.63
N ALA A 274 0.41 -6.02 9.26
CA ALA A 274 0.20 -6.69 7.98
C ALA A 274 -1.26 -7.11 7.75
N ALA A 275 -1.91 -7.66 8.78
CA ALA A 275 -3.34 -8.02 8.70
C ALA A 275 -4.25 -6.79 8.55
N VAL A 276 -3.94 -5.67 9.23
CA VAL A 276 -4.67 -4.41 9.05
C VAL A 276 -4.43 -3.82 7.65
N THR A 277 -3.21 -3.90 7.12
CA THR A 277 -2.89 -3.49 5.74
C THR A 277 -3.78 -4.21 4.73
N ALA A 278 -3.97 -5.52 4.87
CA ALA A 278 -4.88 -6.28 4.00
C ALA A 278 -6.32 -5.79 4.08
N LYS A 279 -6.84 -5.54 5.30
CA LYS A 279 -8.19 -4.99 5.50
C LYS A 279 -8.36 -3.63 4.81
N MET A 280 -7.35 -2.77 4.90
CA MET A 280 -7.34 -1.48 4.22
C MET A 280 -7.31 -1.62 2.70
N ALA A 281 -6.58 -2.59 2.15
CA ALA A 281 -6.56 -2.86 0.71
C ALA A 281 -7.94 -3.27 0.19
N CYS A 282 -8.61 -4.19 0.89
CA CYS A 282 -9.98 -4.60 0.54
C CYS A 282 -10.98 -3.44 0.66
N GLN A 283 -10.86 -2.62 1.71
CA GLN A 283 -11.72 -1.45 1.89
C GLN A 283 -11.52 -0.42 0.78
N GLU A 284 -10.27 -0.14 0.41
CA GLU A 284 -9.93 0.80 -0.68
C GLU A 284 -10.53 0.32 -2.01
N TYR A 285 -10.32 -0.96 -2.35
CA TYR A 285 -10.89 -1.59 -3.55
C TYR A 285 -12.42 -1.48 -3.60
N GLU A 286 -13.11 -1.86 -2.51
CA GLU A 286 -14.59 -1.77 -2.46
C GLU A 286 -15.09 -0.33 -2.49
N SER A 287 -14.35 0.63 -1.92
CA SER A 287 -14.75 2.05 -1.96
C SER A 287 -14.80 2.57 -3.40
N VAL A 288 -13.78 2.27 -4.21
CA VAL A 288 -13.70 2.74 -5.60
C VAL A 288 -14.71 2.00 -6.47
N LYS A 289 -14.87 0.69 -6.27
CA LYS A 289 -15.90 -0.13 -6.93
C LYS A 289 -17.30 0.45 -6.71
N ASN A 290 -17.63 0.79 -5.47
CA ASN A 290 -18.93 1.37 -5.12
C ASN A 290 -19.16 2.75 -5.78
N VAL A 291 -18.14 3.60 -5.85
CA VAL A 291 -18.26 4.90 -6.54
C VAL A 291 -18.52 4.69 -8.03
N ILE A 292 -17.78 3.80 -8.67
CA ILE A 292 -17.95 3.50 -10.09
C ILE A 292 -19.33 2.93 -10.38
N GLN A 293 -19.81 2.00 -9.57
CA GLN A 293 -21.17 1.45 -9.68
C GLN A 293 -22.24 2.56 -9.59
N ARG A 294 -22.11 3.48 -8.62
CA ARG A 294 -23.04 4.62 -8.50
C ARG A 294 -23.03 5.53 -9.73
N LEU A 295 -21.85 5.83 -10.26
CA LEU A 295 -21.73 6.65 -11.48
C LEU A 295 -22.35 5.95 -12.70
N HIS A 296 -22.18 4.63 -12.84
CA HIS A 296 -22.84 3.86 -13.89
C HIS A 296 -24.37 3.88 -13.74
N SER A 297 -24.90 3.68 -12.53
CA SER A 297 -26.33 3.75 -12.27
C SER A 297 -26.92 5.13 -12.59
N GLN A 298 -26.22 6.20 -12.20
CA GLN A 298 -26.62 7.59 -12.53
C GLN A 298 -26.62 7.85 -14.04
N ARG A 299 -25.59 7.38 -14.76
CA ARG A 299 -25.53 7.49 -16.22
C ARG A 299 -26.69 6.77 -16.89
N GLN A 300 -26.99 5.54 -16.48
CA GLN A 300 -28.12 4.78 -17.04
C GLN A 300 -29.47 5.45 -16.76
N ALA A 301 -29.66 6.02 -15.57
CA ALA A 301 -30.86 6.80 -15.25
C ALA A 301 -31.01 8.02 -16.17
N ASN A 302 -29.93 8.79 -16.38
CA ASN A 302 -29.94 9.98 -17.24
C ASN A 302 -30.22 9.65 -18.72
N VAL A 303 -29.66 8.54 -19.23
CA VAL A 303 -29.95 8.07 -20.60
C VAL A 303 -31.43 7.71 -20.74
N ARG A 304 -32.02 7.00 -19.77
CA ARG A 304 -33.44 6.63 -19.79
C ARG A 304 -34.37 7.84 -19.72
N ILE A 305 -34.02 8.88 -18.97
CA ILE A 305 -34.81 10.12 -18.91
C ILE A 305 -34.75 10.83 -20.26
N SER A 306 -33.56 10.95 -20.84
CA SER A 306 -33.35 11.61 -22.15
C SER A 306 -34.09 10.90 -23.28
N SER A 307 -34.09 9.56 -23.30
CA SER A 307 -34.82 8.79 -24.32
C SER A 307 -36.35 8.93 -24.20
N LYS A 308 -36.88 9.06 -22.97
CA LYS A 308 -38.32 9.31 -22.77
C LYS A 308 -38.74 10.72 -23.22
N LEU A 309 -37.90 11.72 -23.00
CA LEU A 309 -38.16 13.10 -23.45
C LEU A 309 -38.18 13.19 -24.98
N LEU A 310 -37.29 12.46 -25.67
CA LEU A 310 -37.23 12.43 -27.14
C LEU A 310 -38.39 11.67 -27.80
N HIS A 311 -39.08 10.76 -27.10
CA HIS A 311 -40.27 10.07 -27.62
C HIS A 311 -41.58 10.85 -27.41
N ASN A 312 -41.57 11.88 -26.58
CA ASN A 312 -42.74 12.71 -26.30
C ASN A 312 -42.71 14.06 -27.05
N LEU A 313 -41.75 14.26 -27.96
CA LEU A 313 -41.65 15.38 -28.90
C LEU A 313 -41.91 14.85 -30.32
#